data_AF-A0A0H3KWL1-F1
#
_entry.id   AF-A0A0H3KWL1-F1
#
_cell.length_a   1.000
_cell.length_b   1.000
_cell.length_c   1.000
_cell.angle_alpha   90.00
_cell.angle_beta   90.00
_cell.angle_gamma   90.00
#
_symmetry.space_group_name_H-M   'P 1'
#
loop_
_entity.id
_entity.type
_entity.pdbx_description
1 polymer ?
#
loop_
_entity_poly.entity_id
_entity_poly.type
_entity_poly.pdbx_seq_one_letter_code
_entity_poly.pdbx_strand_id
1 'polypeptide(L)'
;MNVLTHLSFLFGVLPAYGFNTTLPDWSIGLEMQFYLLFPFMMLAVMRFGYATALLSMMALSCAGRYLLPDYYEAFEMPSMILIKLNMFISGMLLAEAVRRKSLLYVLFALAGPAVSVLIGLGAIKLQVMLEAFMIIGMAAVLWQYQESSLMAKLIRIPRKVLNNRLSTWLGDVSFSVYLLHLLIVIPAIALLLNQTDIEYQNDLTRFLIVCAVSIPVTYALASLLFNCVEKPGIKLGKKFLAPRPAR
;
A
#
# COMPACT_ATOMS: atom_id res chain seq x y z
N MET A 1 -7.56 16.39 21.25
CA MET A 1 -7.94 16.31 19.82
C MET A 1 -7.26 15.14 19.11
N ASN A 2 -5.93 15.01 19.18
CA ASN A 2 -5.17 13.97 18.46
C ASN A 2 -5.64 12.52 18.71
N VAL A 3 -5.89 12.13 19.96
CA VAL A 3 -6.35 10.77 20.30
C VAL A 3 -7.72 10.46 19.69
N LEU A 4 -8.64 11.42 19.71
CA LEU A 4 -9.99 11.24 19.16
C LEU A 4 -9.95 11.07 17.65
N THR A 5 -9.15 11.88 16.95
CA THR A 5 -9.02 11.79 15.48
C THR A 5 -8.36 10.48 15.04
N HIS A 6 -7.45 9.91 15.85
CA HIS A 6 -6.85 8.60 15.62
C HIS A 6 -7.84 7.46 15.89
N LEU A 7 -8.58 7.50 16.99
CA LEU A 7 -9.60 6.50 17.31
C LEU A 7 -10.74 6.46 16.27
N SER A 8 -11.07 7.62 15.68
CA SER A 8 -12.12 7.72 14.66
C SER A 8 -11.60 7.60 13.22
N PHE A 9 -10.30 7.40 13.01
CA PHE A 9 -9.63 7.41 11.68
C PHE A 9 -9.79 8.70 10.86
N LEU A 10 -10.20 9.81 11.50
CA LEU A 10 -10.35 11.12 10.84
C LEU A 10 -9.02 11.81 10.60
N PHE A 11 -7.94 11.37 11.26
CA PHE A 11 -6.61 11.92 11.08
C PHE A 11 -6.13 11.89 9.63
N GLY A 12 -6.56 10.90 8.82
CA GLY A 12 -6.22 10.81 7.40
C GLY A 12 -6.86 11.89 6.51
N VAL A 13 -7.92 12.55 6.98
CA VAL A 13 -8.62 13.64 6.29
C VAL A 13 -8.13 15.02 6.77
N LEU A 14 -7.40 15.08 7.88
CA LEU A 14 -6.93 16.34 8.44
C LEU A 14 -5.41 16.46 8.23
N PRO A 15 -4.92 17.37 7.38
CA PRO A 15 -3.49 17.45 7.05
C PRO A 15 -2.58 17.52 8.28
N ALA A 16 -2.97 18.30 9.30
CA ALA A 16 -2.22 18.47 10.55
C ALA A 16 -2.05 17.20 11.39
N TYR A 17 -2.84 16.16 11.13
CA TYR A 17 -2.81 14.89 11.86
C TYR A 17 -2.42 13.70 10.97
N GLY A 18 -2.23 13.92 9.66
CA GLY A 18 -1.93 12.84 8.71
C GLY A 18 -0.52 12.28 8.81
N PHE A 19 0.42 12.99 9.46
CA PHE A 19 1.81 12.55 9.66
C PHE A 19 2.45 13.19 10.90
N ASN A 20 1.82 13.03 12.07
CA ASN A 20 2.30 13.65 13.31
C ASN A 20 2.89 12.65 14.32
N THR A 21 2.94 11.36 13.96
CA THR A 21 3.55 10.31 14.77
C THR A 21 4.72 9.66 14.02
N THR A 22 5.59 8.97 14.74
CA THR A 22 6.65 8.14 14.13
C THR A 22 6.12 6.82 13.57
N LEU A 23 4.81 6.56 13.72
CA LEU A 23 4.16 5.42 13.11
C LEU A 23 3.78 5.82 11.68
N PRO A 24 3.98 4.94 10.69
CA PRO A 24 3.50 5.20 9.34
C PRO A 24 2.00 4.88 9.25
N ASP A 25 1.19 5.55 10.06
CA ASP A 25 -0.26 5.32 10.20
C ASP A 25 -1.10 6.02 9.12
N TRP A 26 -0.50 6.94 8.36
CA TRP A 26 -1.13 7.66 7.25
C TRP A 26 -1.83 6.74 6.24
N SER A 27 -1.25 5.56 5.97
CA SER A 27 -1.83 4.58 5.03
C SER A 27 -3.01 3.81 5.64
N ILE A 28 -3.02 3.61 6.97
CA ILE A 28 -4.12 2.96 7.69
C ILE A 28 -5.37 3.84 7.64
N GLY A 29 -5.20 5.15 7.87
CA GLY A 29 -6.29 6.11 7.71
C GLY A 29 -6.87 6.09 6.29
N LEU A 30 -6.02 5.89 5.29
CA LEU A 30 -6.40 5.77 3.89
C LEU A 30 -7.18 4.48 3.61
N GLU A 31 -6.71 3.34 4.14
CA GLU A 31 -7.40 2.05 4.02
C GLU A 31 -8.81 2.09 4.64
N MET A 32 -8.95 2.70 5.83
CA MET A 32 -10.27 2.84 6.48
C MET A 32 -11.22 3.72 5.66
N GLN A 33 -10.73 4.82 5.08
CA GLN A 33 -11.51 5.63 4.14
C GLN A 33 -11.94 4.81 2.92
N PHE A 34 -11.05 4.00 2.35
CA PHE A 34 -11.39 3.13 1.23
C PHE A 34 -12.47 2.11 1.61
N TYR A 35 -12.37 1.43 2.75
CA TYR A 35 -13.39 0.47 3.18
C TYR A 35 -14.76 1.12 3.40
N LEU A 36 -14.79 2.35 3.91
CA LEU A 36 -16.02 3.12 4.05
C LEU A 36 -16.63 3.46 2.68
N LEU A 37 -15.80 3.87 1.71
CA LEU A 37 -16.26 4.27 0.38
C LEU A 37 -16.57 3.09 -0.55
N PHE A 38 -15.92 1.95 -0.35
CA PHE A 38 -16.03 0.77 -1.21
C PHE A 38 -17.47 0.34 -1.54
N PRO A 39 -18.41 0.20 -0.58
CA PRO A 39 -19.79 -0.16 -0.92
C PRO A 39 -20.45 0.86 -1.87
N PHE A 40 -20.21 2.16 -1.68
CA PHE A 40 -20.76 3.21 -2.54
C PHE A 40 -20.12 3.20 -3.94
N MET A 41 -18.81 2.95 -4.02
CA MET A 41 -18.12 2.73 -5.29
C MET A 41 -18.75 1.56 -6.05
N MET A 42 -19.06 0.46 -5.34
CA MET A 42 -19.68 -0.71 -5.95
C MET A 42 -21.12 -0.46 -6.39
N LEU A 43 -21.90 0.35 -5.66
CA LEU A 43 -23.22 0.79 -6.12
C LEU A 43 -23.12 1.59 -7.43
N ALA A 44 -22.14 2.48 -7.56
CA ALA A 44 -21.88 3.21 -8.80
C ALA A 44 -21.48 2.26 -9.94
N VAL A 45 -20.62 1.27 -9.66
CA VAL A 45 -20.24 0.21 -10.61
C VAL A 45 -21.46 -0.59 -11.10
N MET A 46 -22.37 -0.95 -10.20
CA MET A 46 -23.61 -1.65 -10.55
C MET A 46 -24.53 -0.81 -11.42
N ARG A 47 -24.55 0.51 -11.22
CA ARG A 47 -25.43 1.43 -11.95
C ARG A 47 -24.90 1.83 -13.33
N PHE A 48 -23.61 2.17 -13.41
CA PHE A 48 -23.00 2.81 -14.59
C PHE A 48 -22.06 1.88 -15.36
N GLY A 49 -21.71 0.72 -14.81
CA GLY A 49 -20.75 -0.23 -15.37
C GLY A 49 -19.37 -0.12 -14.70
N TYR A 50 -18.61 -1.22 -14.75
CA TYR A 50 -17.36 -1.37 -14.01
C TYR A 50 -16.28 -0.38 -14.45
N ALA A 51 -15.89 -0.39 -15.72
CA ALA A 51 -14.82 0.48 -16.22
C ALA A 51 -15.20 1.97 -16.16
N THR A 52 -16.42 2.30 -16.59
CA THR A 52 -16.95 3.68 -16.60
C THR A 52 -16.99 4.29 -15.20
N ALA A 53 -17.60 3.60 -14.22
CA ALA A 53 -17.66 4.12 -12.85
C ALA A 53 -16.26 4.32 -12.24
N LEU A 54 -15.37 3.33 -12.41
CA LEU A 54 -14.00 3.40 -11.89
C LEU A 54 -13.19 4.53 -12.54
N LEU A 55 -13.20 4.66 -13.86
CA LEU A 55 -12.49 5.73 -14.56
C LEU A 55 -13.06 7.12 -14.22
N SER A 56 -14.38 7.23 -14.06
CA SER A 56 -15.01 8.48 -13.59
C SER A 56 -14.56 8.86 -12.18
N MET A 57 -14.40 7.90 -11.26
CA MET A 57 -13.87 8.17 -9.92
C MET A 57 -12.38 8.58 -9.93
N MET A 58 -11.58 8.01 -10.84
CA MET A 58 -10.21 8.49 -11.05
C MET A 58 -10.19 9.92 -11.59
N ALA A 59 -11.07 10.24 -12.55
CA ALA A 59 -11.20 11.59 -13.08
C ALA A 59 -11.67 12.58 -12.01
N LEU A 60 -12.60 12.18 -11.13
CA LEU A 60 -13.04 12.99 -9.98
C LEU A 60 -11.89 13.26 -9.00
N SER A 61 -11.05 12.26 -8.75
CA SER A 61 -9.86 12.40 -7.88
C SER A 61 -8.88 13.44 -8.45
N CYS A 62 -8.71 13.44 -9.77
CA CYS A 62 -7.93 14.43 -10.50
C CYS A 62 -8.58 15.83 -10.44
N ALA A 63 -9.89 15.92 -10.68
CA ALA A 63 -10.62 17.19 -10.59
C ALA A 63 -10.52 17.80 -9.18
N GLY A 64 -10.58 16.98 -8.13
CA GLY A 64 -10.40 17.42 -6.76
C GLY A 64 -9.08 18.18 -6.53
N ARG A 65 -7.98 17.73 -7.16
CA ARG A 65 -6.68 18.41 -7.09
C ARG A 65 -6.73 19.83 -7.65
N TYR A 66 -7.44 20.04 -8.76
CA TYR A 66 -7.55 21.35 -9.40
C TYR A 66 -8.58 22.26 -8.74
N LEU A 67 -9.63 21.69 -8.14
CA LEU A 67 -10.67 22.44 -7.44
C LEU A 67 -10.23 22.89 -6.04
N LEU A 68 -9.39 22.10 -5.36
CA LEU A 68 -8.97 22.32 -3.98
C LEU A 68 -7.43 22.22 -3.85
N PRO A 69 -6.66 23.09 -4.54
CA PRO A 69 -5.20 22.97 -4.62
C PRO A 69 -4.54 23.07 -3.24
N ASP A 70 -4.87 24.08 -2.45
CA ASP A 70 -4.29 24.34 -1.13
C ASP A 70 -4.51 23.16 -0.17
N TYR A 71 -5.66 22.51 -0.29
CA TYR A 71 -6.01 21.38 0.55
C TYR A 71 -5.18 20.14 0.20
N TYR A 72 -4.96 19.87 -1.09
CA TYR A 72 -4.09 18.76 -1.53
C TYR A 72 -2.62 19.03 -1.16
N GLU A 73 -2.18 20.27 -1.27
CA GLU A 73 -0.80 20.69 -0.96
C GLU A 73 -0.50 20.72 0.55
N ALA A 74 -1.52 20.84 1.40
CA ALA A 74 -1.36 20.80 2.85
C ALA A 74 -0.93 19.41 3.38
N PHE A 75 -1.11 18.34 2.61
CA PHE A 75 -0.76 16.98 3.02
C PHE A 75 0.72 16.65 2.73
N GLU A 76 1.53 16.53 3.78
CA GLU A 76 2.93 16.05 3.65
C GLU A 76 2.99 14.59 3.17
N MET A 77 2.11 13.74 3.71
CA MET A 77 1.91 12.36 3.28
C MET A 77 0.51 12.22 2.69
N PRO A 78 0.31 11.39 1.66
CA PRO A 78 -0.96 11.30 0.94
C PRO A 78 -1.99 10.48 1.71
N SER A 79 -2.38 10.91 2.91
CA SER A 79 -3.28 10.20 3.82
C SER A 79 -4.76 10.27 3.43
N MET A 80 -5.11 11.21 2.55
CA MET A 80 -6.47 11.37 2.03
C MET A 80 -6.72 10.41 0.85
N ILE A 81 -7.85 9.70 0.87
CA ILE A 81 -8.19 8.72 -0.16
C ILE A 81 -8.16 9.30 -1.58
N LEU A 82 -8.64 10.53 -1.81
CA LEU A 82 -8.68 11.11 -3.16
C LEU A 82 -7.30 11.30 -3.78
N ILE A 83 -6.23 11.34 -2.99
CA ILE A 83 -4.85 11.48 -3.48
C ILE A 83 -4.34 10.15 -4.05
N LYS A 84 -4.78 9.01 -3.51
CA LYS A 84 -4.30 7.66 -3.89
C LYS A 84 -5.39 6.74 -4.44
N LEU A 85 -6.64 7.21 -4.56
CA LEU A 85 -7.77 6.42 -5.03
C LEU A 85 -7.51 5.84 -6.42
N ASN A 86 -6.77 6.58 -7.27
CA ASN A 86 -6.32 6.11 -8.57
C ASN A 86 -5.56 4.77 -8.50
N MET A 87 -4.72 4.56 -7.48
CA MET A 87 -3.94 3.32 -7.33
C MET A 87 -4.80 2.14 -6.83
N PHE A 88 -5.76 2.41 -5.93
CA PHE A 88 -6.75 1.39 -5.54
C PHE A 88 -7.57 0.94 -6.75
N ILE A 89 -8.02 1.91 -7.56
CA ILE A 89 -8.77 1.64 -8.78
C ILE A 89 -7.92 0.90 -9.81
N SER A 90 -6.63 1.23 -9.98
CA SER A 90 -5.72 0.43 -10.82
C SER A 90 -5.64 -1.02 -10.38
N GLY A 91 -5.60 -1.29 -9.07
CA GLY A 91 -5.65 -2.65 -8.53
C GLY A 91 -6.98 -3.37 -8.86
N MET A 92 -8.11 -2.68 -8.74
CA MET A 92 -9.44 -3.21 -9.09
C MET A 92 -9.53 -3.54 -10.60
N LEU A 93 -9.10 -2.62 -11.46
CA LEU A 93 -9.08 -2.80 -12.91
C LEU A 93 -8.12 -3.93 -13.31
N LEU A 94 -6.97 -4.04 -12.65
CA LEU A 94 -6.02 -5.14 -12.85
C LEU A 94 -6.63 -6.50 -12.48
N ALA A 95 -7.35 -6.59 -11.36
CA ALA A 95 -8.05 -7.81 -10.98
C ALA A 95 -9.09 -8.21 -12.04
N GLU A 96 -9.84 -7.25 -12.57
CA GLU A 96 -10.81 -7.48 -13.66
C GLU A 96 -10.12 -7.87 -14.98
N ALA A 97 -8.94 -7.30 -15.26
CA ALA A 97 -8.13 -7.65 -16.41
C ALA A 97 -7.72 -9.12 -16.39
N VAL A 98 -7.24 -9.60 -15.23
CA VAL A 98 -6.86 -11.01 -15.03
C VAL A 98 -8.10 -11.91 -15.12
N ARG A 99 -9.21 -11.53 -14.48
CA ARG A 99 -10.45 -12.32 -14.47
C ARG A 99 -11.05 -12.49 -15.87
N ARG A 100 -11.08 -11.42 -16.66
CA ARG A 100 -11.63 -11.43 -18.04
C ARG A 100 -10.61 -11.80 -19.11
N LYS A 101 -9.33 -11.92 -18.75
CA LYS A 101 -8.21 -12.01 -19.71
C LYS A 101 -8.23 -10.87 -20.74
N SER A 102 -8.51 -9.65 -20.28
CA SER A 102 -8.66 -8.47 -21.15
C SER A 102 -7.53 -7.48 -20.98
N LEU A 103 -6.74 -7.27 -22.04
CA LEU A 103 -5.67 -6.27 -22.08
C LEU A 103 -6.18 -4.84 -22.00
N LEU A 104 -7.42 -4.59 -22.40
CA LEU A 104 -8.05 -3.27 -22.28
C LEU A 104 -8.13 -2.82 -20.81
N TYR A 105 -8.41 -3.73 -19.89
CA TYR A 105 -8.45 -3.41 -18.46
C TYR A 105 -7.04 -3.22 -17.86
N VAL A 106 -6.01 -3.84 -18.44
CA VAL A 106 -4.61 -3.50 -18.11
C VAL A 106 -4.30 -2.07 -18.53
N LEU A 107 -4.71 -1.67 -19.74
CA LEU A 107 -4.57 -0.30 -20.22
C LEU A 107 -5.31 0.70 -19.32
N PHE A 108 -6.54 0.38 -18.89
CA PHE A 108 -7.25 1.21 -17.92
C PHE A 108 -6.55 1.28 -16.57
N ALA A 109 -5.97 0.18 -16.07
CA ALA A 109 -5.19 0.22 -14.84
C ALA A 109 -3.96 1.15 -14.98
N LEU A 110 -3.32 1.18 -16.16
CA LEU A 110 -2.20 2.09 -16.45
C LEU A 110 -2.59 3.57 -16.52
N ALA A 111 -3.88 3.91 -16.54
CA ALA A 111 -4.31 5.29 -16.35
C ALA A 111 -3.98 5.80 -14.92
N GLY A 112 -3.81 4.90 -13.95
CA GLY A 112 -3.47 5.25 -12.56
C GLY A 112 -2.20 6.07 -12.43
N PRO A 113 -1.05 5.57 -12.90
CA PRO A 113 0.21 6.32 -12.94
C PRO A 113 0.09 7.66 -13.68
N ALA A 114 -0.69 7.74 -14.76
CA ALA A 114 -0.92 9.00 -15.47
C ALA A 114 -1.71 10.00 -14.58
N VAL A 115 -2.72 9.52 -13.86
CA VAL A 115 -3.46 10.32 -12.88
C VAL A 115 -2.56 10.72 -11.69
N SER A 116 -1.61 9.87 -11.26
CA SER A 116 -0.63 10.22 -10.22
C SER A 116 0.19 11.46 -10.62
N VAL A 117 0.55 11.58 -11.90
CA VAL A 117 1.26 12.76 -12.43
C VAL A 117 0.38 14.02 -12.37
N LEU A 118 -0.90 13.89 -12.67
CA LEU A 118 -1.83 15.03 -12.66
C LEU A 118 -2.15 15.50 -11.23
N ILE A 119 -2.22 14.57 -10.27
CA ILE A 119 -2.51 14.87 -8.87
C ILE A 119 -1.27 15.43 -8.15
N GLY A 120 -0.09 14.90 -8.42
CA GLY A 120 1.13 15.20 -7.67
C GLY A 120 1.99 16.32 -8.28
N LEU A 121 2.19 17.42 -7.55
CA LEU A 121 3.21 18.44 -7.89
C LEU A 121 4.66 17.95 -7.79
N GLY A 122 4.88 16.77 -7.23
CA GLY A 122 6.19 16.16 -7.03
C GLY A 122 6.27 14.71 -7.52
N ALA A 123 5.41 14.29 -8.45
CA ALA A 123 5.47 12.95 -9.01
C ALA A 123 6.83 12.74 -9.72
N ILE A 124 7.75 12.06 -9.03
CA ILE A 124 9.08 11.78 -9.57
C ILE A 124 8.88 10.80 -10.73
N LYS A 125 9.55 11.04 -11.86
CA LYS A 125 9.53 10.15 -13.03
C LYS A 125 9.74 8.68 -12.64
N LEU A 126 10.63 8.43 -11.67
CA LEU A 126 10.89 7.11 -11.11
C LEU A 126 9.66 6.49 -10.45
N GLN A 127 8.89 7.24 -9.64
CA GLN A 127 7.67 6.74 -9.01
C GLN A 127 6.67 6.27 -10.05
N VAL A 128 6.40 7.09 -11.07
CA VAL A 128 5.44 6.76 -12.14
C VAL A 128 5.90 5.52 -12.92
N MET A 129 7.19 5.42 -13.21
CA MET A 129 7.78 4.25 -13.86
C MET A 129 7.62 2.99 -12.99
N LEU A 130 7.85 3.10 -11.68
CA LEU A 130 7.67 1.98 -10.75
C LEU A 130 6.21 1.57 -10.60
N GLU A 131 5.26 2.52 -10.55
CA GLU A 131 3.82 2.23 -10.50
C GLU A 131 3.38 1.48 -11.78
N ALA A 132 3.77 1.97 -12.96
CA ALA A 132 3.48 1.29 -14.23
C ALA A 132 4.14 -0.08 -14.33
N PHE A 133 5.42 -0.19 -13.91
CA PHE A 133 6.14 -1.45 -13.87
C PHE A 133 5.47 -2.46 -12.93
N MET A 134 5.01 -2.02 -11.76
CA MET A 134 4.27 -2.87 -10.83
C MET A 134 2.95 -3.36 -11.42
N ILE A 135 2.18 -2.51 -12.11
CA ILE A 135 0.93 -2.92 -12.77
C ILE A 135 1.21 -3.96 -13.84
N ILE A 136 2.20 -3.73 -14.72
CA ILE A 136 2.55 -4.65 -15.81
C ILE A 136 3.12 -5.97 -15.23
N GLY A 137 4.01 -5.86 -14.25
CA GLY A 137 4.64 -6.99 -13.58
C GLY A 137 3.61 -7.85 -12.86
N MET A 138 2.68 -7.25 -12.13
CA MET A 138 1.59 -7.97 -11.45
C MET A 138 0.58 -8.54 -12.46
N ALA A 139 0.26 -7.82 -13.54
CA ALA A 139 -0.56 -8.36 -14.62
C ALA A 139 0.07 -9.62 -15.18
N ALA A 140 1.35 -9.58 -15.52
CA ALA A 140 2.09 -10.73 -16.02
C ALA A 140 2.11 -11.86 -14.99
N VAL A 141 2.49 -11.58 -13.74
CA VAL A 141 2.58 -12.62 -12.70
C VAL A 141 1.23 -13.26 -12.41
N LEU A 142 0.12 -12.53 -12.44
CA LEU A 142 -1.21 -13.06 -12.14
C LEU A 142 -1.93 -13.68 -13.34
N TRP A 143 -1.49 -13.40 -14.57
CA TRP A 143 -2.17 -13.87 -15.78
C TRP A 143 -2.16 -15.40 -15.91
N GLN A 144 -3.29 -15.99 -16.27
CA GLN A 144 -3.39 -17.43 -16.48
C GLN A 144 -2.94 -17.82 -17.89
N TYR A 145 -1.63 -18.00 -18.08
CA TYR A 145 -1.05 -18.49 -19.33
C TYR A 145 -1.31 -19.97 -19.57
N GLN A 146 -1.35 -20.35 -20.85
CA GLN A 146 -1.33 -21.76 -21.25
C GLN A 146 0.05 -22.38 -20.94
N GLU A 147 0.06 -23.60 -20.41
CA GLU A 147 1.28 -24.23 -19.88
C GLU A 147 2.43 -24.39 -20.91
N SER A 148 2.08 -24.52 -22.20
CA SER A 148 3.05 -24.66 -23.30
C SER A 148 3.67 -23.33 -23.75
N SER A 149 3.17 -22.19 -23.30
CA SER A 149 3.63 -20.88 -23.77
C SER A 149 5.01 -20.50 -23.23
N LEU A 150 5.78 -19.75 -24.03
CA LEU A 150 7.07 -19.18 -23.59
C LEU A 150 6.92 -18.27 -22.38
N MET A 151 5.80 -17.53 -22.29
CA MET A 151 5.51 -16.66 -21.14
C MET A 151 5.28 -17.44 -19.85
N ALA A 152 4.64 -18.61 -19.92
CA ALA A 152 4.49 -19.48 -18.75
C ALA A 152 5.86 -19.94 -18.21
N LYS A 153 6.82 -20.22 -19.09
CA LYS A 153 8.19 -20.58 -18.70
C LYS A 153 8.94 -19.40 -18.08
N LEU A 154 8.85 -18.22 -18.67
CA LEU A 154 9.53 -17.01 -18.21
C LEU A 154 9.05 -16.58 -16.82
N ILE A 155 7.73 -16.65 -16.58
CA ILE A 155 7.10 -16.20 -15.32
C ILE A 155 7.16 -17.27 -14.21
N ARG A 156 7.54 -18.51 -14.55
CA ARG A 156 7.68 -19.61 -13.58
C ARG A 156 8.68 -19.29 -12.47
N ILE A 157 9.82 -18.68 -12.80
CA ILE A 157 10.85 -18.32 -11.83
C ILE A 157 10.35 -17.23 -10.87
N PRO A 158 9.87 -16.06 -11.36
CA PRO A 158 9.24 -15.04 -10.50
C PRO A 158 8.16 -15.60 -9.57
N ARG A 159 7.22 -16.41 -10.10
CA ARG A 159 6.18 -17.04 -9.29
C ARG A 159 6.75 -17.94 -8.19
N LYS A 160 7.76 -18.74 -8.51
CA LYS A 160 8.40 -19.63 -7.53
C LYS A 160 9.10 -18.84 -6.44
N VAL A 161 9.78 -17.74 -6.78
CA VAL A 161 10.44 -16.86 -5.82
C VAL A 161 9.41 -16.19 -4.91
N LEU A 162 8.34 -15.63 -5.47
CA LEU A 162 7.27 -14.97 -4.71
C LEU A 162 6.48 -15.94 -3.81
N ASN A 163 6.34 -17.20 -4.22
CA ASN A 163 5.63 -18.23 -3.45
C ASN A 163 6.53 -19.11 -2.57
N ASN A 164 7.82 -18.80 -2.44
CA ASN A 164 8.68 -19.54 -1.53
C ASN A 164 8.33 -19.22 -0.06
N ARG A 165 8.58 -20.17 0.85
CA ARG A 165 8.27 -20.06 2.28
C ARG A 165 8.77 -18.77 2.92
N LEU A 166 9.97 -18.34 2.54
CA LEU A 166 10.55 -17.09 3.04
C LEU A 166 9.75 -15.88 2.54
N SER A 167 9.47 -15.78 1.24
CA SER A 167 8.72 -14.68 0.65
C SER A 167 7.28 -14.61 1.20
N THR A 168 6.63 -15.75 1.39
CA THR A 168 5.29 -15.79 2.01
C THR A 168 5.35 -15.36 3.47
N TRP A 169 6.37 -15.78 4.22
CA TRP A 169 6.54 -15.34 5.61
C TRP A 169 6.87 -13.84 5.73
N LEU A 170 7.74 -13.32 4.85
CA LEU A 170 8.03 -11.88 4.76
C LEU A 170 6.75 -11.09 4.44
N GLY A 171 5.91 -11.60 3.55
CA GLY A 171 4.60 -11.04 3.25
C GLY A 171 3.63 -11.09 4.43
N ASP A 172 3.55 -12.22 5.13
CA ASP A 172 2.70 -12.41 6.31
C ASP A 172 3.02 -11.42 7.44
N VAL A 173 4.31 -11.16 7.69
CA VAL A 173 4.76 -10.26 8.77
C VAL A 173 4.88 -8.79 8.29
N SER A 174 4.70 -8.54 6.98
CA SER A 174 4.99 -7.23 6.36
C SER A 174 4.23 -6.06 6.98
N PHE A 175 2.98 -6.26 7.40
CA PHE A 175 2.18 -5.22 8.06
C PHE A 175 2.80 -4.82 9.40
N SER A 176 3.17 -5.81 10.22
CA SER A 176 3.85 -5.56 11.50
C SER A 176 5.23 -4.91 11.32
N VAL A 177 5.99 -5.29 10.28
CA VAL A 177 7.26 -4.63 9.92
C VAL A 177 7.01 -3.18 9.54
N TYR A 178 5.99 -2.93 8.70
CA TYR A 178 5.62 -1.59 8.27
C TYR A 178 5.30 -0.69 9.47
N LEU A 179 4.54 -1.15 10.46
CA LEU A 179 4.26 -0.31 11.64
C LEU A 179 5.51 0.00 12.48
N LEU A 180 6.41 -0.97 12.62
CA LEU A 180 7.53 -0.86 13.55
C LEU A 180 8.80 -0.23 12.96
N HIS A 181 8.99 -0.27 11.64
CA HIS A 181 10.32 0.03 11.08
C HIS A 181 10.81 1.44 11.41
N LEU A 182 9.98 2.49 11.30
CA LEU A 182 10.38 3.85 11.66
C LEU A 182 10.63 4.00 13.17
N LEU A 183 9.80 3.34 13.99
CA LEU A 183 9.95 3.33 15.45
C LEU A 183 11.27 2.69 15.89
N ILE A 184 11.86 1.81 15.08
CA ILE A 184 13.13 1.13 15.38
C ILE A 184 14.31 1.83 14.71
N VAL A 185 14.19 2.15 13.42
CA VAL A 185 15.28 2.72 12.61
C VAL A 185 15.70 4.09 13.13
N ILE A 186 14.75 4.98 13.47
CA ILE A 186 15.07 6.33 13.95
C ILE A 186 15.90 6.30 15.24
N PRO A 187 15.46 5.63 16.33
CA PRO A 187 16.28 5.55 17.54
C PRO A 187 17.53 4.71 17.35
N ALA A 188 17.52 3.66 16.51
CA ALA A 188 18.72 2.90 16.21
C ALA A 188 19.81 3.78 15.58
N ILE A 189 19.45 4.63 14.61
CA ILE A 189 20.37 5.61 14.02
C ILE A 189 20.87 6.58 15.08
N ALA A 190 19.98 7.16 15.90
CA ALA A 190 20.36 8.11 16.93
C ALA A 190 21.32 7.51 17.97
N LEU A 191 21.06 6.28 18.43
CA LEU A 191 21.92 5.58 19.39
C LEU A 191 23.27 5.22 18.76
N LEU A 192 23.28 4.66 17.56
CA LEU A 192 24.51 4.28 16.88
C LEU A 192 25.41 5.51 16.61
N LEU A 193 24.85 6.63 16.18
CA LEU A 193 25.64 7.85 15.94
C LEU A 193 26.16 8.48 17.24
N ASN A 194 25.38 8.48 18.32
CA ASN A 194 25.78 9.14 19.56
C ASN A 194 26.67 8.28 20.46
N GLN A 195 26.61 6.95 20.36
CA GLN A 195 27.29 6.04 21.29
C GLN A 195 28.47 5.28 20.67
N THR A 196 28.72 5.46 19.37
CA THR A 196 29.82 4.77 18.67
C THR A 196 30.49 5.71 17.66
N ASP A 197 31.73 5.39 17.28
CA ASP A 197 32.49 6.16 16.27
C ASP A 197 32.02 5.89 14.82
N ILE A 198 30.80 5.40 14.64
CA ILE A 198 30.22 5.13 13.31
C ILE A 198 30.04 6.43 12.52
N GLU A 199 29.90 7.58 13.19
CA GLU A 199 29.84 8.89 12.52
C GLU A 199 31.05 9.16 11.61
N TYR A 200 32.24 8.68 12.01
CA TYR A 200 33.49 8.87 11.26
C TYR A 200 33.74 7.81 10.18
N GLN A 201 32.84 6.84 10.05
CA GLN A 201 32.94 5.79 9.03
C GLN A 201 32.37 6.27 7.69
N ASN A 202 32.76 5.60 6.61
CA ASN A 202 32.19 5.89 5.29
C ASN A 202 30.67 5.58 5.23
N ASP A 203 29.98 6.18 4.27
CA ASP A 203 28.52 6.09 4.16
C ASP A 203 28.02 4.63 3.97
N LEU A 204 28.77 3.81 3.24
CA LEU A 204 28.41 2.41 3.00
C LEU A 204 28.48 1.58 4.30
N THR A 205 29.54 1.74 5.09
CA THR A 205 29.70 1.07 6.37
C THR A 205 28.62 1.52 7.35
N ARG A 206 28.33 2.82 7.41
CA ARG A 206 27.23 3.35 8.23
C ARG A 206 25.90 2.70 7.85
N PHE A 207 25.59 2.68 6.55
CA PHE A 207 24.38 2.04 6.02
C PHE A 207 24.31 0.55 6.39
N LEU A 208 25.39 -0.20 6.15
CA LEU A 208 25.44 -1.64 6.44
C LEU A 208 25.26 -1.93 7.94
N ILE A 209 25.87 -1.14 8.83
CA ILE A 209 25.71 -1.32 10.27
C ILE A 209 24.27 -1.03 10.70
N VAL A 210 23.68 0.08 10.23
CA VAL A 210 22.28 0.42 10.53
C VAL A 210 21.34 -0.67 10.03
N CYS A 211 21.55 -1.21 8.83
CA CYS A 211 20.76 -2.33 8.31
C CYS A 211 20.96 -3.61 9.15
N ALA A 212 22.20 -3.94 9.50
CA ALA A 212 22.54 -5.13 10.29
C ALA A 212 21.93 -5.10 11.69
N VAL A 213 21.71 -3.92 12.27
CA VAL A 213 21.03 -3.76 13.57
C VAL A 213 19.52 -3.66 13.39
N SER A 214 19.04 -2.78 12.50
CA SER A 214 17.62 -2.44 12.42
C SER A 214 16.79 -3.56 11.80
N ILE A 215 17.29 -4.27 10.78
CA ILE A 215 16.53 -5.33 10.09
C ILE A 215 16.22 -6.48 11.06
N PRO A 216 17.21 -7.10 11.76
CA PRO A 216 16.92 -8.20 12.67
C PRO A 216 15.98 -7.79 13.81
N VAL A 217 16.20 -6.61 14.41
CA VAL A 217 15.36 -6.12 15.51
C VAL A 217 13.93 -5.88 15.05
N THR A 218 13.75 -5.25 13.87
CA THR A 218 12.42 -5.01 13.30
C THR A 218 11.70 -6.30 13.00
N TYR A 219 12.34 -7.27 12.33
CA TYR A 219 11.69 -8.54 12.01
C TYR A 219 11.43 -9.41 13.24
N ALA A 220 12.30 -9.37 14.25
CA ALA A 220 12.08 -10.09 15.50
C ALA A 220 10.84 -9.56 16.24
N LEU A 221 10.76 -8.24 16.44
CA LEU A 221 9.62 -7.61 17.11
C LEU A 221 8.34 -7.69 16.27
N ALA A 222 8.43 -7.52 14.95
CA ALA A 222 7.30 -7.68 14.06
C ALA A 222 6.76 -9.11 14.07
N SER A 223 7.63 -10.12 14.14
CA SER A 223 7.22 -11.52 14.27
C SER A 223 6.50 -11.80 15.59
N LEU A 224 6.94 -11.17 16.67
CA LEU A 224 6.26 -11.25 17.96
C LEU A 224 4.87 -10.63 17.88
N LEU A 225 4.76 -9.40 17.39
CA LEU A 225 3.47 -8.71 17.21
C LEU A 225 2.53 -9.47 16.28
N PHE A 226 3.04 -9.99 15.18
CA PHE A 226 2.26 -10.77 14.22
C PHE A 226 1.62 -11.99 14.88
N ASN A 227 2.38 -12.74 15.69
CA ASN A 227 1.88 -13.95 16.33
C ASN A 227 1.03 -13.66 17.58
N CYS A 228 1.34 -12.61 18.34
CA CYS A 228 0.69 -12.31 19.61
C CYS A 228 -0.51 -11.37 19.51
N VAL A 229 -0.56 -10.51 18.49
CA VAL A 229 -1.58 -9.46 18.34
C VAL A 229 -2.34 -9.62 17.04
N GLU A 230 -1.65 -9.65 15.90
CA GLU A 230 -2.28 -9.63 14.58
C GLU A 230 -3.07 -10.91 14.30
N LYS A 231 -2.44 -12.08 14.44
CA LYS A 231 -3.12 -13.38 14.24
C LYS A 231 -4.30 -13.58 15.20
N PRO A 232 -4.20 -13.32 16.51
CA PRO A 232 -5.34 -13.40 17.42
C PRO A 232 -6.44 -12.40 17.06
N GLY A 233 -6.09 -11.17 16.68
CA GLY A 233 -7.04 -10.14 16.25
C GLY A 233 -7.84 -10.57 15.01
N ILE A 234 -7.17 -11.10 13.99
CA ILE A 234 -7.81 -11.65 12.78
C ILE A 234 -8.75 -12.81 13.14
N LYS A 235 -8.32 -13.73 14.01
CA LYS A 235 -9.15 -14.86 14.47
C LYS A 235 -10.40 -14.38 15.21
N LEU A 236 -10.24 -13.38 16.08
CA LEU A 236 -11.32 -12.78 16.84
C LEU A 236 -12.34 -12.11 15.91
N GLY A 237 -11.88 -11.31 14.94
CA GLY A 237 -12.73 -10.68 13.94
C GLY A 237 -13.52 -11.71 13.12
N LYS A 238 -12.86 -12.78 12.64
CA LYS A 238 -13.54 -13.88 11.93
C LYS A 238 -14.61 -14.56 12.79
N LYS A 239 -14.37 -14.72 14.10
CA LYS A 239 -15.35 -15.31 15.03
C LYS A 239 -16.59 -14.43 15.20
N PHE A 240 -16.43 -13.11 15.27
CA PHE A 240 -17.56 -12.17 15.41
C PHE A 240 -18.37 -12.01 14.13
N LEU A 241 -17.73 -12.09 12.96
CA LEU A 241 -18.38 -11.97 11.65
C LEU A 241 -18.93 -13.29 11.11
N ALA A 242 -18.65 -14.42 11.78
CA ALA A 242 -19.14 -15.73 11.36
C ALA A 242 -20.68 -15.71 11.34
N PRO A 243 -21.33 -16.09 10.22
CA PRO A 243 -22.78 -16.20 10.17
C PRO A 243 -23.25 -17.15 11.27
N ARG A 244 -24.23 -16.73 12.08
CA ARG A 244 -24.86 -17.66 13.02
C ARG A 244 -25.45 -18.82 12.20
N PRO A 245 -25.24 -20.09 12.60
CA PRO A 245 -25.84 -21.21 11.91
C PRO A 245 -27.36 -21.01 11.90
N ALA A 246 -27.96 -21.11 10.70
CA ALA A 246 -29.41 -21.07 10.54
C ALA A 246 -30.01 -22.18 11.43
N ARG A 247 -30.87 -21.78 12.37
CA ARG A 247 -31.65 -22.68 13.21
C ARG A 247 -32.87 -23.16 12.43
#